data_AF-A0A821V9D8-F1
#
_entry.id   AF-A0A821V9D8-F1
#
_cell.length_a   1.000
_cell.length_b   1.000
_cell.length_c   1.000
_cell.angle_alpha   90.00
_cell.angle_beta   90.00
_cell.angle_gamma   90.00
#
_symmetry.space_group_name_H-M   'P 1'
#
loop_
_entity.id
_entity.type
_entity.pdbx_description
1 polymer ?
#
loop_
_entity_poly.entity_id
_entity_poly.type
_entity_poly.pdbx_seq_one_letter_code
_entity_poly.pdbx_strand_id
1 'polypeptide(L)' 'MQPLAKSSSQPRNPTESLTNAPAYKCGWLYKRGEHIKTWRPRYFILRHDGNFYGYRKPPVLNDTQQEE' A
#
# COMPACT_ATOMS: atom_id res chain seq x y z
N MET A 1 0.94 31.46 32.94
CA MET A 1 1.01 31.64 31.47
C MET A 1 1.81 30.47 30.90
N GLN A 2 1.18 29.61 30.08
CA GLN A 2 1.85 28.52 29.37
C GLN A 2 1.66 28.74 27.86
N PRO A 3 2.70 28.63 27.01
CA PRO A 3 2.51 28.75 25.57
C PRO A 3 1.98 27.45 24.94
N LEU A 4 1.06 27.66 24.01
CA LEU A 4 0.28 26.73 23.21
C LEU A 4 1.16 25.75 22.38
N ALA A 5 0.85 24.45 22.46
CA ALA A 5 1.49 23.41 21.65
C ALA A 5 1.18 23.63 20.15
N LYS A 6 2.22 23.61 19.31
CA LYS A 6 2.09 23.59 17.85
C LYS A 6 1.62 22.20 17.43
N SER A 7 0.36 22.10 17.02
CA SER A 7 -0.15 20.95 16.28
C SER A 7 0.65 20.83 14.97
N SER A 8 1.58 19.88 14.95
CA SER A 8 2.33 19.49 13.76
C SER A 8 1.41 18.61 12.92
N SER A 9 0.53 19.22 12.12
CA SER A 9 -0.10 18.57 10.98
C SER A 9 0.98 18.29 9.93
N GLN A 10 1.69 17.17 10.07
CA GLN A 10 2.57 16.66 9.02
C GLN A 10 1.77 16.52 7.72
N PRO A 11 2.32 16.88 6.54
CA PRO A 11 1.63 16.66 5.27
C PRO A 11 1.49 15.15 5.08
N ARG A 12 0.24 14.66 5.11
CA ARG A 12 -0.07 13.25 4.83
C ARG A 12 0.51 12.90 3.47
N ASN A 13 1.50 12.01 3.44
CA ASN A 13 1.97 11.41 2.20
C ASN A 13 0.76 10.83 1.46
N PRO A 14 0.47 11.22 0.20
CA PRO A 14 -0.70 10.73 -0.55
C PRO A 14 -0.70 9.21 -0.76
N THR A 15 0.42 8.55 -0.48
CA THR A 15 0.62 7.11 -0.70
C THR A 15 0.05 6.23 0.44
N GLU A 16 -0.26 6.79 1.61
CA GLU A 16 -0.52 6.00 2.82
C GLU A 16 -1.99 5.59 3.05
N SER A 17 -2.93 5.98 2.19
CA SER A 17 -4.37 5.77 2.46
C SER A 17 -5.13 5.03 1.36
N LEU A 18 -4.54 4.02 0.72
CA LEU A 18 -5.28 3.13 -0.17
C LEU A 18 -5.73 1.82 0.50
N THR A 19 -5.27 1.49 1.71
CA THR A 19 -5.24 0.11 2.24
C THR A 19 -6.08 -0.18 3.48
N ASN A 20 -7.29 0.37 3.59
CA ASN A 20 -8.24 -0.07 4.62
C ASN A 20 -9.08 -1.30 4.24
N ALA A 21 -9.03 -1.75 2.98
CA ALA A 21 -9.76 -2.94 2.56
C ALA A 21 -8.85 -4.19 2.65
N PRO A 22 -9.33 -5.30 3.21
CA PRO A 22 -8.56 -6.55 3.29
C PRO A 22 -8.17 -7.02 1.89
N ALA A 23 -6.91 -7.44 1.75
CA ALA A 23 -6.42 -8.09 0.54
C ALA A 23 -6.92 -9.54 0.51
N TYR A 24 -7.47 -9.98 -0.61
CA TYR A 24 -7.83 -11.39 -0.80
C TYR A 24 -6.57 -12.25 -0.97
N LYS A 25 -5.61 -11.77 -1.77
CA LYS A 25 -4.31 -12.41 -1.94
C LYS A 25 -3.25 -11.36 -2.27
N CYS A 26 -2.04 -11.58 -1.78
CA CYS A 26 -0.89 -10.74 -2.07
C CYS A 26 0.38 -11.57 -2.29
N GLY A 27 1.36 -11.01 -3.00
CA GLY A 27 2.65 -11.67 -3.18
C GLY A 27 3.50 -11.12 -4.32
N TRP A 28 4.73 -11.61 -4.41
CA TRP A 28 5.66 -11.28 -5.50
C TRP A 28 5.36 -12.10 -6.74
N LEU A 29 5.24 -11.43 -7.88
CA LEU A 29 5.15 -12.06 -9.20
C LEU A 29 6.06 -11.33 -10.19
N TYR A 30 6.50 -12.06 -11.22
CA TYR A 30 7.17 -11.45 -12.35
C TYR A 30 6.12 -10.96 -13.36
N LYS A 31 6.14 -9.66 -13.68
CA LYS A 31 5.29 -9.06 -14.71
C LYS A 31 6.13 -8.75 -15.95
N ARG A 32 5.66 -9.16 -17.13
CA ARG A 32 6.22 -8.71 -18.40
C ARG A 32 5.83 -7.25 -18.67
N GLY A 33 6.80 -6.42 -19.03
CA GLY A 33 6.54 -5.04 -19.44
C GLY A 33 5.76 -4.95 -20.76
N GLU A 34 5.00 -3.87 -20.93
CA GLU A 34 4.16 -3.67 -22.10
C GLU A 34 4.99 -3.27 -23.33
N HIS A 35 5.78 -2.20 -23.22
CA HIS A 35 6.66 -1.74 -24.30
C HIS A 35 8.01 -2.43 -24.29
N ILE A 36 8.62 -2.59 -23.11
CA ILE A 36 9.89 -3.28 -22.94
C ILE A 36 9.59 -4.68 -22.40
N LYS A 37 9.82 -5.73 -23.20
CA LYS A 37 9.46 -7.13 -22.90
C LYS A 37 10.39 -7.80 -21.89
N THR A 38 10.81 -7.08 -20.86
CA THR A 38 11.56 -7.63 -19.73
C THR A 38 10.59 -8.03 -18.62
N TRP A 39 10.96 -9.08 -17.89
CA TRP A 39 10.25 -9.51 -16.69
C TRP A 39 10.79 -8.77 -15.47
N ARG A 40 9.91 -8.19 -14.67
CA ARG A 40 10.31 -7.43 -13.48
C ARG A 40 9.48 -7.89 -12.29
N PRO A 41 10.09 -8.09 -11.11
CA PRO A 41 9.35 -8.43 -9.91
C PRO A 41 8.48 -7.24 -9.51
N ARG A 42 7.22 -7.52 -9.21
CA ARG A 42 6.25 -6.58 -8.64
C ARG A 42 5.48 -7.27 -7.54
N TYR A 43 5.22 -6.53 -6.47
CA TYR A 43 4.36 -7.00 -5.40
C TYR A 43 2.92 -6.72 -5.80
N PHE A 44 2.12 -7.77 -5.95
CA PHE A 44 0.74 -7.66 -6.36
C PHE A 44 -0.21 -7.81 -5.17
N ILE A 45 -1.32 -7.08 -5.24
CA ILE A 45 -2.43 -7.18 -4.29
C ILE A 45 -3.71 -7.36 -5.11
N LEU A 46 -4.38 -8.48 -4.88
CA LEU A 46 -5.74 -8.74 -5.34
C LEU A 46 -6.70 -8.44 -4.21
N ARG A 47 -7.68 -7.58 -4.47
CA ARG A 47 -8.73 -7.23 -3.53
C ARG A 47 -10.04 -7.94 -3.82
N HIS A 48 -10.94 -7.93 -2.84
CA HIS A 48 -12.27 -8.52 -2.95
C HIS A 48 -13.18 -7.83 -3.97
N ASP A 49 -12.93 -6.55 -4.26
CA ASP A 49 -13.62 -5.78 -5.29
C ASP A 49 -13.16 -6.12 -6.72
N GLY A 50 -12.23 -7.07 -6.88
CA GLY A 50 -11.65 -7.46 -8.17
C GLY A 50 -10.50 -6.56 -8.64
N ASN A 51 -10.16 -5.51 -7.89
CA ASN A 51 -9.05 -4.64 -8.24
C ASN A 51 -7.70 -5.35 -8.04
N PHE A 52 -6.81 -5.20 -9.03
CA PHE A 52 -5.51 -5.85 -9.06
C PHE A 52 -4.38 -4.83 -9.21
N TYR A 53 -3.70 -4.55 -8.11
CA TYR A 53 -2.65 -3.53 -8.03
C TYR A 53 -1.26 -4.16 -8.06
N GLY A 54 -0.30 -3.50 -8.71
CA GLY A 54 1.09 -3.95 -8.80
C GLY A 54 2.08 -2.87 -8.39
N TYR A 55 2.83 -3.11 -7.31
CA TYR A 55 3.75 -2.15 -6.70
C TYR A 55 5.21 -2.53 -6.93
N ARG A 56 6.09 -1.53 -6.98
CA ARG A 56 7.56 -1.75 -7.04
C ARG A 56 8.11 -2.20 -5.68
N LYS A 57 7.56 -1.69 -4.60
CA LYS A 57 7.84 -2.08 -3.22
C LYS A 57 6.52 -2.48 -2.57
N PRO A 58 6.49 -3.49 -1.68
CA PRO A 58 5.27 -3.83 -0.96
C PRO A 58 4.80 -2.58 -0.19
N PRO A 59 3.51 -2.25 -0.24
CA PRO A 59 2.97 -1.21 0.61
C PRO A 59 3.07 -1.64 2.07
N VAL A 60 3.19 -0.69 2.99
CA VAL A 60 3.07 -0.96 4.42
C VAL A 60 1.62 -1.33 4.65
N LEU A 61 1.34 -2.62 4.80
CA LEU A 61 0.06 -3.08 5.29
C LEU A 61 0.07 -2.75 6.77
N ASN A 62 -0.79 -1.82 7.18
CA ASN A 62 -1.04 -1.61 8.60
C ASN A 62 -1.84 -2.83 9.07
N ASP A 63 -1.15 -3.92 9.40
CA ASP A 63 -1.71 -5.12 10.05
C ASP A 63 -2.06 -4.77 11.51
N THR A 64 -2.92 -3.77 11.71
CA THR A 64 -3.27 -3.24 13.03
C THR A 64 -4.71 -3.65 13.37
N GLN A 65 -4.79 -4.70 14.20
CA GLN A 65 -5.83 -5.01 15.20
C GLN A 65 -7.10 -5.76 14.75
N GLN A 66 -7.19 -7.03 15.19
CA GLN A 66 -8.26 -7.58 16.05
C GLN A 66 -7.93 -9.02 16.48
N GLU A 67 -7.26 -9.18 17.62
CA GLU A 67 -7.44 -10.33 18.52
C GLU A 67 -8.06 -9.75 19.80
N GLU A 68 -9.35 -10.01 20.01
CA GLU A 68 -9.98 -10.13 21.34
C GLU A 68 -10.68 -11.49 21.38
#